data_AF-A0A9E2Y0L8-F1
#
_entry.id   AF-A0A9E2Y0L8-F1
#
_cell.length_a   1.000
_cell.length_b   1.000
_cell.length_c   1.000
_cell.angle_alpha   90.00
_cell.angle_beta   90.00
_cell.angle_gamma   90.00
#
_symmetry.space_group_name_H-M   'P 1'
#
loop_
_entity.id
_entity.type
_entity.pdbx_description
1 polymer ?
#
loop_
_entity_poly.entity_id
_entity_poly.type
_entity_poly.pdbx_seq_one_letter_code
_entity_poly.pdbx_strand_id
1 'polypeptide(L)'
;MPCFLSARRSRINRSLRPFEAPLHDTTERRHVMEPTLRNPARDRLEAGELALGVGIRQSRTVDIAAIMKACGYDWLFLDLEHNSMDLDTAVQISVAALSAGIAPIVRVPAGQFWLATRVLDGGALGIVMPHVDTPEEAREIADRLRYPPQGHRSIAGGLPHFGYVPIAAGAACAAINAATLVVVMLETPQAIANAPAIAAVAGIDALLIGTSDLS
;
A
#
# COMPACT_ATOMS: atom_id res chain seq x y z
N MET A 1 31.78 -24.44 -8.13
CA MET A 1 31.17 -25.27 -9.20
C MET A 1 30.68 -24.36 -10.31
N PRO A 2 31.32 -24.28 -11.48
CA PRO A 2 30.76 -23.56 -12.61
C PRO A 2 29.87 -24.49 -13.44
N CYS A 3 28.61 -24.12 -13.61
CA CYS A 3 27.65 -24.82 -14.45
C CYS A 3 27.73 -24.23 -15.87
N PHE A 4 28.27 -24.99 -16.83
CA PHE A 4 28.27 -24.64 -18.25
C PHE A 4 27.00 -25.18 -18.92
N LEU A 5 26.23 -24.31 -19.59
CA LEU A 5 25.08 -24.70 -20.41
C LEU A 5 25.52 -24.80 -21.89
N SER A 6 25.50 -26.01 -22.45
CA SER A 6 25.80 -26.28 -23.86
C SER A 6 24.52 -26.15 -24.72
N ALA A 7 24.53 -25.25 -25.70
CA ALA A 7 23.43 -25.09 -26.66
C ALA A 7 23.65 -25.98 -27.89
N ARG A 8 22.82 -27.02 -28.07
CA ARG A 8 22.70 -27.73 -29.36
C ARG A 8 21.78 -26.95 -30.29
N ARG A 9 22.33 -26.49 -31.43
CA ARG A 9 21.56 -25.94 -32.55
C ARG A 9 20.77 -27.06 -33.24
N SER A 10 19.45 -26.97 -33.26
CA SER A 10 18.59 -27.75 -34.16
C SER A 10 17.92 -26.81 -35.16
N ARG A 11 17.98 -27.20 -36.44
CA ARG A 11 17.45 -26.46 -37.59
C ARG A 11 15.93 -26.48 -37.55
N ILE A 12 15.29 -25.32 -37.53
CA ILE A 12 13.84 -25.21 -37.74
C ILE A 12 13.61 -24.60 -39.13
N ASN A 13 12.99 -25.40 -40.00
CA ASN A 13 12.59 -25.07 -41.36
C ASN A 13 11.34 -24.16 -41.30
N ARG A 14 11.39 -22.97 -41.90
CA ARG A 14 10.28 -22.01 -41.96
C ARG A 14 9.38 -22.29 -43.17
N SER A 15 8.15 -22.75 -42.94
CA SER A 15 7.04 -22.55 -43.88
C SER A 15 6.00 -21.64 -43.21
N LEU A 16 6.07 -20.35 -43.50
CA LEU A 16 5.11 -19.35 -43.01
C LEU A 16 3.85 -19.40 -43.87
N ARG A 17 2.72 -19.85 -43.31
CA ARG A 17 1.39 -19.46 -43.80
C ARG A 17 0.94 -18.24 -42.97
N PRO A 18 0.28 -17.23 -43.56
CA PRO A 18 -0.27 -16.13 -42.79
C PRO A 18 -1.37 -16.65 -41.86
N PHE A 19 -1.30 -16.24 -40.59
CA PHE A 19 -2.31 -16.50 -39.57
C PHE A 19 -3.41 -15.45 -39.74
N GLU A 20 -4.56 -15.83 -40.30
CA GLU A 20 -5.76 -15.02 -40.26
C GLU A 20 -6.41 -15.18 -38.89
N ALA A 21 -6.39 -14.11 -38.09
CA ALA A 21 -7.08 -14.09 -36.80
C ALA A 21 -8.60 -13.92 -37.01
N PRO A 22 -9.45 -14.68 -36.31
CA PRO A 22 -10.89 -14.47 -36.39
C PRO A 22 -11.28 -13.15 -35.74
N LEU A 23 -12.10 -12.36 -36.44
CA LEU A 23 -12.73 -11.16 -35.91
C LEU A 23 -13.71 -11.56 -34.79
N HIS A 24 -13.33 -11.30 -33.55
CA HIS A 24 -14.23 -11.50 -32.41
C HIS A 24 -15.29 -10.40 -32.37
N ASP A 25 -16.55 -10.83 -32.38
CA ASP A 25 -17.76 -10.06 -32.10
C ASP A 25 -17.62 -9.32 -30.75
N THR A 26 -17.69 -7.99 -30.79
CA THR A 26 -17.41 -7.07 -29.67
C THR A 26 -18.62 -6.76 -28.78
N THR A 27 -19.61 -7.65 -28.73
CA THR A 27 -20.89 -7.35 -28.07
C THR A 27 -21.20 -8.18 -26.82
N GLU A 28 -20.20 -8.67 -26.09
CA GLU A 28 -20.41 -9.09 -24.70
C GLU A 28 -20.12 -7.92 -23.75
N ARG A 29 -21.18 -7.37 -23.13
CA ARG A 29 -21.05 -6.50 -21.96
C ARG A 29 -20.34 -7.30 -20.87
N ARG A 30 -19.02 -7.17 -20.78
CA ARG A 30 -18.25 -7.64 -19.64
C ARG A 30 -18.89 -7.05 -18.40
N HIS A 31 -19.43 -7.90 -17.54
CA HIS A 31 -19.71 -7.53 -16.17
C HIS A 31 -18.34 -7.13 -15.58
N VAL A 32 -18.05 -5.82 -15.53
CA VAL A 32 -16.80 -5.32 -14.97
C VAL A 32 -16.91 -5.55 -13.48
N MET A 33 -16.46 -6.72 -13.02
CA MET A 33 -16.27 -6.98 -11.60
C MET A 33 -15.43 -5.83 -11.05
N GLU A 34 -15.94 -5.15 -10.02
CA GLU A 34 -15.20 -4.09 -9.38
C GLU A 34 -13.89 -4.69 -8.81
N PRO A 35 -12.74 -4.06 -9.09
CA PRO A 35 -11.46 -4.54 -8.62
C PRO A 35 -11.47 -4.56 -7.08
N THR A 36 -11.32 -5.73 -6.48
CA THR A 36 -11.24 -5.86 -5.03
C THR A 36 -9.77 -5.83 -4.62
N LEU A 37 -9.39 -4.83 -3.83
CA LEU A 37 -8.08 -4.74 -3.18
C LEU A 37 -8.25 -5.03 -1.69
N ARG A 38 -7.46 -5.96 -1.16
CA ARG A 38 -7.52 -6.35 0.26
C ARG A 38 -6.36 -5.77 1.04
N ASN A 39 -6.65 -5.34 2.27
CA ASN A 39 -5.66 -5.00 3.28
C ASN A 39 -5.86 -5.91 4.49
N PRO A 40 -5.02 -6.95 4.70
CA PRO A 40 -5.20 -7.90 5.79
C PRO A 40 -5.25 -7.25 7.17
N ALA A 41 -4.52 -6.16 7.44
CA ALA A 41 -4.64 -5.46 8.71
C ALA A 41 -6.01 -4.80 8.87
N ARG A 42 -6.50 -4.12 7.82
CA ARG A 42 -7.81 -3.49 7.82
C ARG A 42 -8.92 -4.52 8.03
N ASP A 43 -8.87 -5.63 7.30
CA ASP A 43 -9.87 -6.69 7.38
C ASP A 43 -10.00 -7.25 8.82
N ARG A 44 -8.87 -7.40 9.52
CA ARG A 44 -8.87 -7.84 10.94
C ARG A 44 -9.42 -6.77 11.86
N LEU A 45 -9.00 -5.51 11.69
CA LEU A 45 -9.51 -4.40 12.51
C LEU A 45 -11.03 -4.22 12.35
N GLU A 46 -11.56 -4.31 11.13
CA GLU A 46 -13.01 -4.23 10.87
C GLU A 46 -13.78 -5.42 11.44
N ALA A 47 -13.16 -6.59 11.54
CA ALA A 47 -13.72 -7.75 12.22
C ALA A 47 -13.63 -7.66 13.76
N GLY A 48 -13.04 -6.60 14.31
CA GLY A 48 -12.80 -6.47 15.75
C GLY A 48 -11.69 -7.40 16.26
N GLU A 49 -10.82 -7.87 15.38
CA GLU A 49 -9.69 -8.74 15.69
C GLU A 49 -8.38 -7.97 15.84
N LEU A 50 -7.39 -8.64 16.44
CA LEU A 50 -6.02 -8.14 16.54
C LEU A 50 -5.28 -8.25 15.21
N ALA A 51 -4.82 -7.13 14.66
CA ALA A 51 -3.90 -7.09 13.51
C ALA A 51 -2.44 -7.00 13.98
N LEU A 52 -1.67 -8.08 13.84
CA LEU A 52 -0.28 -8.15 14.30
C LEU A 52 0.67 -7.48 13.30
N GLY A 53 1.34 -6.41 13.75
CA GLY A 53 2.33 -5.65 12.99
C GLY A 53 3.76 -5.88 13.42
N VAL A 54 4.71 -5.66 12.51
CA VAL A 54 6.16 -5.73 12.80
C VAL A 54 6.91 -4.56 12.20
N GLY A 55 7.79 -3.95 13.00
CA GLY A 55 8.66 -2.85 12.60
C GLY A 55 9.81 -3.29 11.70
N ILE A 56 9.90 -2.70 10.50
CA ILE A 56 10.96 -2.94 9.53
C ILE A 56 11.84 -1.69 9.44
N ARG A 57 13.02 -1.77 10.06
CA ARG A 57 14.02 -0.68 10.06
C ARG A 57 15.38 -1.12 9.53
N GLN A 58 15.89 -2.26 9.98
CA GLN A 58 17.25 -2.72 9.66
C GLN A 58 17.29 -3.80 8.59
N SER A 59 16.30 -4.69 8.53
CA SER A 59 16.17 -5.64 7.42
C SER A 59 15.46 -4.96 6.26
N ARG A 60 16.17 -4.75 5.15
CA ARG A 60 15.70 -3.92 4.03
C ARG A 60 15.70 -4.65 2.68
N THR A 61 15.77 -5.97 2.72
CA THR A 61 15.65 -6.83 1.55
C THR A 61 14.19 -7.22 1.34
N VAL A 62 13.78 -7.40 0.08
CA VAL A 62 12.36 -7.62 -0.28
C VAL A 62 11.76 -8.92 0.25
N ASP A 63 12.62 -9.91 0.54
CA ASP A 63 12.22 -11.19 1.13
C ASP A 63 11.65 -11.05 2.55
N ILE A 64 11.93 -9.94 3.25
CA ILE A 64 11.38 -9.67 4.59
C ILE A 64 9.86 -9.75 4.61
N ALA A 65 9.19 -9.35 3.53
CA ALA A 65 7.75 -9.42 3.44
C ALA A 65 7.22 -10.85 3.51
N ALA A 66 7.79 -11.76 2.72
CA ALA A 66 7.41 -13.17 2.72
C ALA A 66 7.79 -13.86 4.05
N ILE A 67 8.95 -13.52 4.62
CA ILE A 67 9.40 -14.05 5.91
C ILE A 67 8.42 -13.64 7.02
N MET A 68 8.07 -12.36 7.12
CA MET A 68 7.14 -11.88 8.15
C MET A 68 5.73 -12.43 7.96
N LYS A 69 5.27 -12.61 6.71
CA LYS A 69 4.01 -13.30 6.46
C LYS A 69 4.04 -14.75 6.98
N ALA A 70 5.12 -15.48 6.73
CA ALA A 70 5.29 -16.85 7.20
C ALA A 70 5.34 -16.94 8.74
N CYS A 71 5.82 -15.88 9.41
CA CYS A 71 5.77 -15.75 10.87
C CYS A 71 4.38 -15.40 11.42
N GLY A 72 3.36 -15.18 10.58
CA GLY A 72 1.99 -14.90 11.00
C GLY A 72 1.68 -13.42 11.23
N TYR A 73 2.52 -12.50 10.74
CA TYR A 73 2.20 -11.07 10.78
C TYR A 73 1.19 -10.68 9.69
N ASP A 74 0.35 -9.71 10.01
CA ASP A 74 -0.70 -9.18 9.14
C ASP A 74 -0.22 -7.95 8.36
N TRP A 75 0.71 -7.20 8.93
CA TRP A 75 1.25 -5.99 8.31
C TRP A 75 2.70 -5.67 8.70
N LEU A 76 3.35 -4.88 7.85
CA LEU A 76 4.69 -4.34 8.03
C LEU A 76 4.56 -2.86 8.37
N PHE A 77 5.25 -2.42 9.42
CA PHE A 77 5.48 -1.00 9.70
C PHE A 77 6.82 -0.62 9.07
N LEU A 78 6.77 -0.02 7.89
CA LEU A 78 7.97 0.51 7.20
C LEU A 78 8.22 1.93 7.70
N ASP A 79 9.34 2.15 8.36
CA ASP A 79 9.65 3.45 8.95
C ASP A 79 10.50 4.28 7.99
N LEU A 80 10.01 5.44 7.54
CA LEU A 80 10.81 6.42 6.78
C LEU A 80 11.16 7.66 7.61
N GLU A 81 10.75 7.72 8.88
CA GLU A 81 10.97 8.87 9.74
C GLU A 81 12.25 8.75 10.57
N HIS A 82 12.49 7.58 11.15
CA HIS A 82 13.62 7.36 12.06
C HIS A 82 14.60 6.32 11.55
N ASN A 83 14.91 6.30 10.26
CA ASN A 83 16.02 5.49 9.75
C ASN A 83 16.60 6.05 8.44
N SER A 84 17.50 5.30 7.81
CA SER A 84 18.12 5.62 6.52
C SER A 84 17.51 4.86 5.35
N MET A 85 16.31 4.30 5.50
CA MET A 85 15.58 3.66 4.41
C MET A 85 15.13 4.76 3.44
N ASP A 86 15.43 4.57 2.16
CA ASP A 86 14.97 5.47 1.12
C ASP A 86 13.60 5.04 0.58
N LEU A 87 13.02 5.92 -0.23
CA LEU A 87 11.74 5.70 -0.87
C LEU A 87 11.73 4.42 -1.72
N ASP A 88 12.76 4.23 -2.56
CA ASP A 88 12.80 3.11 -3.50
C ASP A 88 12.86 1.76 -2.77
N THR A 89 13.58 1.68 -1.65
CA THR A 89 13.60 0.49 -0.79
C THR A 89 12.23 0.22 -0.19
N ALA A 90 11.56 1.24 0.37
CA ALA A 90 10.21 1.08 0.93
C ALA A 90 9.19 0.63 -0.14
N VAL A 91 9.28 1.18 -1.35
CA VAL A 91 8.44 0.80 -2.50
C VAL A 91 8.72 -0.65 -2.92
N GLN A 92 9.98 -1.06 -3.04
CA GLN A 92 10.33 -2.44 -3.39
C GLN A 92 9.80 -3.46 -2.37
N ILE A 93 9.93 -3.15 -1.06
CA ILE A 93 9.36 -3.99 0.01
C ILE A 93 7.83 -3.99 -0.07
N SER A 94 7.20 -2.84 -0.36
CA SER A 94 5.74 -2.73 -0.47
C SER A 94 5.19 -3.58 -1.61
N VAL A 95 5.82 -3.56 -2.79
CA VAL A 95 5.43 -4.41 -3.94
C VAL A 95 5.59 -5.90 -3.59
N ALA A 96 6.67 -6.27 -2.91
CA ALA A 96 6.88 -7.64 -2.45
C ALA A 96 5.82 -8.05 -1.40
N ALA A 97 5.44 -7.14 -0.51
CA ALA A 97 4.40 -7.34 0.51
C ALA A 97 3.02 -7.59 -0.08
N LEU A 98 2.63 -6.81 -1.10
CA LEU A 98 1.42 -7.07 -1.88
C LEU A 98 1.39 -8.50 -2.43
N SER A 99 2.51 -8.95 -3.01
CA SER A 99 2.64 -10.31 -3.56
C SER A 99 2.63 -11.40 -2.49
N ALA A 100 3.16 -11.10 -1.30
CA ALA A 100 3.18 -12.03 -0.16
C ALA A 100 1.86 -12.07 0.62
N GLY A 101 0.93 -11.13 0.39
CA GLY A 101 -0.33 -11.07 1.13
C GLY A 101 -0.17 -10.58 2.58
N ILE A 102 0.75 -9.63 2.80
CA ILE A 102 0.95 -8.89 4.04
C ILE A 102 0.83 -7.39 3.74
N ALA A 103 0.19 -6.60 4.60
CA ALA A 103 -0.04 -5.18 4.29
C ALA A 103 1.21 -4.33 4.57
N PRO A 104 1.81 -3.65 3.58
CA PRO A 104 2.82 -2.64 3.85
C PRO A 104 2.17 -1.32 4.29
N ILE A 105 2.44 -0.88 5.52
CA ILE A 105 2.00 0.42 6.04
C ILE A 105 3.23 1.24 6.35
N VAL A 106 3.31 2.45 5.78
CA VAL A 106 4.54 3.25 5.81
C VAL A 106 4.36 4.44 6.76
N ARG A 107 5.23 4.57 7.75
CA ARG A 107 5.40 5.82 8.47
C ARG A 107 6.21 6.79 7.64
N VAL A 108 5.68 7.99 7.42
CA VAL A 108 6.37 9.08 6.73
C VAL A 108 6.57 10.24 7.70
N PRO A 109 7.63 11.06 7.55
CA PRO A 109 7.81 12.23 8.42
C PRO A 109 6.61 13.19 8.32
N ALA A 110 6.27 13.82 9.44
CA ALA A 110 5.13 14.73 9.55
C ALA A 110 5.10 15.79 8.44
N GLY A 111 3.92 16.00 7.85
CA GLY A 111 3.69 17.00 6.80
C GLY A 111 4.30 16.68 5.42
N GLN A 112 5.05 15.58 5.26
CA GLN A 112 5.65 15.21 3.98
C GLN A 112 4.67 14.47 3.05
N PHE A 113 3.57 15.12 2.70
CA PHE A 113 2.51 14.52 1.87
C PHE A 113 2.99 14.07 0.50
N TRP A 114 3.98 14.76 -0.09
CA TRP A 114 4.59 14.35 -1.35
C TRP A 114 5.26 12.97 -1.26
N LEU A 115 5.81 12.62 -0.09
CA LEU A 115 6.41 11.31 0.15
C LEU A 115 5.31 10.27 0.39
N ALA A 116 4.30 10.64 1.20
CA ALA A 116 3.14 9.80 1.49
C ALA A 116 2.40 9.34 0.23
N THR A 117 2.12 10.25 -0.72
CA THR A 117 1.44 9.89 -1.96
C THR A 117 2.31 8.98 -2.83
N ARG A 118 3.63 9.21 -2.86
CA ARG A 118 4.56 8.37 -3.66
C ARG A 118 4.69 6.95 -3.10
N VAL A 119 4.75 6.77 -1.79
CA VAL A 119 4.76 5.41 -1.21
C VAL A 119 3.42 4.71 -1.42
N LEU A 120 2.30 5.45 -1.33
CA LEU A 120 0.98 4.91 -1.63
C LEU A 120 0.82 4.58 -3.12
N ASP A 121 1.44 5.31 -4.05
CA ASP A 121 1.47 4.96 -5.47
C ASP A 121 2.37 3.73 -5.70
N GLY A 122 3.41 3.58 -4.89
CA GLY A 122 4.39 2.48 -4.94
C GLY A 122 3.97 1.20 -4.22
N GLY A 123 2.72 1.06 -3.81
CA GLY A 123 2.20 -0.21 -3.29
C GLY A 123 1.92 -0.24 -1.79
N ALA A 124 2.18 0.84 -1.06
CA ALA A 124 1.74 0.92 0.34
C ALA A 124 0.20 0.79 0.42
N LEU A 125 -0.27 0.07 1.43
CA LEU A 125 -1.69 -0.08 1.77
C LEU A 125 -2.09 0.79 2.98
N GLY A 126 -1.18 1.66 3.44
CA GLY A 126 -1.49 2.61 4.48
C GLY A 126 -0.34 3.54 4.80
N ILE A 127 -0.69 4.61 5.52
CA ILE A 127 0.24 5.60 6.05
C ILE A 127 0.06 5.68 7.56
N VAL A 128 1.18 5.76 8.28
CA VAL A 128 1.21 6.29 9.64
C VAL A 128 1.76 7.72 9.57
N MET A 129 0.95 8.69 9.98
CA MET A 129 1.39 10.09 10.13
C MET A 129 1.74 10.37 11.59
N PRO A 130 3.01 10.67 11.91
CA PRO A 130 3.47 11.04 13.25
C PRO A 130 3.06 12.47 13.63
N HIS A 131 3.22 12.80 14.91
CA HIS A 131 3.11 14.16 15.44
C HIS A 131 1.76 14.85 15.15
N VAL A 132 0.64 14.15 15.37
CA VAL A 132 -0.71 14.71 15.15
C VAL A 132 -1.34 15.11 16.47
N ASP A 133 -1.51 16.41 16.70
CA ASP A 133 -2.00 16.98 17.96
C ASP A 133 -3.44 17.48 17.86
N THR A 134 -3.95 17.74 16.66
CA THR A 134 -5.24 18.42 16.45
C THR A 134 -6.13 17.71 15.42
N PRO A 135 -7.47 17.84 15.53
CA PRO A 135 -8.39 17.34 14.52
C PRO A 135 -8.26 18.08 13.18
N GLU A 136 -7.71 19.30 13.15
CA GLU A 136 -7.42 20.04 11.92
C GLU A 136 -6.29 19.39 11.12
N GLU A 137 -5.19 19.01 11.77
CA GLU A 137 -4.09 18.26 11.15
C GLU A 137 -4.59 16.91 10.63
N ALA A 138 -5.40 16.20 11.41
CA ALA A 138 -6.02 14.95 11.00
C ALA A 138 -6.91 15.11 9.75
N ARG A 139 -7.68 16.20 9.64
CA ARG A 139 -8.48 16.50 8.44
C ARG A 139 -7.60 16.77 7.22
N GLU A 140 -6.51 17.51 7.37
CA GLU A 140 -5.57 17.73 6.27
C GLU A 140 -4.94 16.40 5.79
N ILE A 141 -4.60 15.51 6.73
CA ILE A 141 -4.06 14.19 6.42
C ILE A 141 -5.08 13.35 5.63
N ALA A 142 -6.32 13.25 6.13
CA ALA A 142 -7.38 12.52 5.43
C ALA A 142 -7.62 13.07 4.02
N ASP A 143 -7.71 14.40 3.89
CA ASP A 143 -7.93 15.09 2.62
C ASP A 143 -6.84 14.78 1.60
N ARG A 144 -5.57 14.82 2.00
CA ARG A 144 -4.44 14.63 1.08
C ARG A 144 -4.16 13.17 0.73
N LEU A 145 -4.59 12.22 1.55
CA LEU A 145 -4.28 10.80 1.36
C LEU A 145 -5.41 10.00 0.70
N ARG A 146 -6.64 10.54 0.69
CA ARG A 146 -7.79 9.92 0.02
C ARG A 146 -8.01 10.49 -1.37
N TYR A 147 -8.47 9.65 -2.29
CA TYR A 147 -8.97 10.07 -3.59
C TYR A 147 -10.37 10.70 -3.48
N PRO A 148 -10.79 11.52 -4.47
CA PRO A 148 -12.16 11.99 -4.58
C PRO A 148 -13.19 10.83 -4.55
N PRO A 149 -14.36 11.00 -3.91
CA PRO A 149 -14.87 12.22 -3.28
C PRO A 149 -14.43 12.41 -1.81
N GLN A 150 -13.60 11.50 -1.26
CA GLN A 150 -13.22 11.52 0.16
C GLN A 150 -12.03 12.44 0.47
N GLY A 151 -11.31 12.89 -0.57
CA GLY A 151 -10.17 13.79 -0.47
C GLY A 151 -9.71 14.27 -1.86
N HIS A 152 -8.47 14.78 -1.92
CA HIS A 152 -7.90 15.45 -3.08
C HIS A 152 -6.59 14.82 -3.57
N ARG A 153 -6.29 13.57 -3.20
CA ARG A 153 -5.15 12.84 -3.77
C ARG A 153 -5.29 12.70 -5.30
N SER A 154 -4.19 12.88 -6.02
CA SER A 154 -4.11 12.65 -7.48
C SER A 154 -3.71 11.20 -7.79
N ILE A 155 -4.26 10.63 -8.85
CA ILE A 155 -4.02 9.24 -9.26
C ILE A 155 -2.86 9.13 -10.25
N ALA A 156 -1.98 8.16 -10.02
CA ALA A 156 -0.99 7.69 -10.98
C ALA A 156 -1.52 6.50 -11.79
N GLY A 157 -1.03 6.32 -13.01
CA GLY A 157 -1.29 5.11 -13.81
C GLY A 157 -0.32 3.98 -13.47
N GLY A 158 -0.73 2.73 -13.72
CA GLY A 158 0.15 1.56 -13.57
C GLY A 158 0.48 1.24 -12.11
N LEU A 159 -0.56 0.95 -11.32
CA LEU A 159 -0.43 0.76 -9.87
C LEU A 159 -0.08 -0.72 -9.53
N PRO A 160 0.90 -0.96 -8.65
CA PRO A 160 1.29 -2.30 -8.23
C PRO A 160 0.19 -3.03 -7.45
N HIS A 161 -0.74 -2.30 -6.81
CA HIS A 161 -1.89 -2.86 -6.08
C HIS A 161 -2.74 -3.82 -6.93
N PHE A 162 -2.77 -3.60 -8.24
CA PHE A 162 -3.50 -4.42 -9.20
C PHE A 162 -2.56 -5.25 -10.09
N GLY A 163 -1.31 -5.45 -9.67
CA GLY A 163 -0.31 -6.17 -10.46
C GLY A 163 -0.04 -5.54 -11.83
N TYR A 164 -0.16 -4.20 -11.92
CA TYR A 164 -0.05 -3.43 -13.17
C TYR A 164 -1.10 -3.75 -14.24
N VAL A 165 -2.15 -4.50 -13.90
CA VAL A 165 -3.31 -4.70 -14.79
C VAL A 165 -4.04 -3.36 -14.95
N PRO A 166 -4.40 -2.95 -16.18
CA PRO A 166 -5.15 -1.72 -16.39
C PRO A 166 -6.55 -1.81 -15.77
N ILE A 167 -6.85 -0.85 -14.89
CA ILE A 167 -8.14 -0.69 -14.21
C ILE A 167 -8.67 0.71 -14.50
N ALA A 168 -9.98 0.86 -14.66
CA ALA A 168 -10.61 2.17 -14.83
C ALA A 168 -10.32 3.06 -13.60
N ALA A 169 -9.88 4.30 -13.83
CA ALA A 169 -9.37 5.18 -12.77
C ALA A 169 -10.33 5.33 -11.58
N GLY A 170 -11.62 5.54 -11.82
CA GLY A 170 -12.61 5.65 -10.75
C GLY A 170 -12.74 4.39 -9.89
N ALA A 171 -12.71 3.20 -10.52
CA ALA A 171 -12.76 1.93 -9.82
C ALA A 171 -11.46 1.65 -9.03
N ALA A 172 -10.30 2.01 -9.60
CA ALA A 172 -9.02 1.93 -8.90
C ALA A 172 -8.98 2.85 -7.66
N CYS A 173 -9.40 4.11 -7.80
CA CYS A 173 -9.47 5.06 -6.70
C CYS A 173 -10.39 4.56 -5.58
N ALA A 174 -11.58 4.05 -5.92
CA ALA A 174 -12.53 3.53 -4.94
C ALA A 174 -11.96 2.31 -4.19
N ALA A 175 -11.38 1.35 -4.91
CA ALA A 175 -10.77 0.17 -4.32
C ALA A 175 -9.57 0.50 -3.42
N ILE A 176 -8.72 1.44 -3.85
CA ILE A 176 -7.57 1.89 -3.04
C ILE A 176 -8.04 2.66 -1.82
N ASN A 177 -9.01 3.56 -1.94
CA ASN A 177 -9.58 4.25 -0.78
C ASN A 177 -10.15 3.24 0.23
N ALA A 178 -10.86 2.21 -0.23
CA ALA A 178 -11.41 1.17 0.64
C ALA A 178 -10.34 0.31 1.32
N ALA A 179 -9.18 0.09 0.68
CA ALA A 179 -8.11 -0.72 1.26
C ALA A 179 -7.10 0.08 2.10
N THR A 180 -6.96 1.38 1.85
CA THR A 180 -5.93 2.22 2.49
C THR A 180 -6.25 2.44 3.96
N LEU A 181 -5.29 2.14 4.84
CA LEU A 181 -5.31 2.52 6.26
C LEU A 181 -4.58 3.85 6.47
N VAL A 182 -5.29 4.90 6.85
CA VAL A 182 -4.74 6.18 7.30
C VAL A 182 -4.74 6.18 8.82
N VAL A 183 -3.53 6.06 9.38
CA VAL A 183 -3.29 6.01 10.83
C VAL A 183 -2.60 7.30 11.24
N VAL A 184 -3.07 7.91 12.33
CA VAL A 184 -2.40 9.06 12.95
C VAL A 184 -1.82 8.66 14.29
N MET A 185 -0.61 9.15 14.58
CA MET A 185 0.10 8.83 15.79
C MET A 185 -0.01 9.98 16.80
N LEU A 186 -0.44 9.65 18.00
CA LEU A 186 -0.61 10.59 19.12
C LEU A 186 0.59 10.44 20.06
N GLU A 187 1.30 11.54 20.25
CA GLU A 187 2.62 11.56 20.89
C GLU A 187 2.75 12.65 21.96
N THR A 188 1.72 13.46 22.17
CA THR A 188 1.72 14.55 23.16
C THR A 188 0.50 14.49 24.07
N PRO A 189 0.54 15.08 25.28
CA PRO A 189 -0.64 15.23 26.12
C PRO A 189 -1.79 15.97 25.42
N GLN A 190 -1.49 16.92 24.53
CA GLN A 190 -2.48 17.61 23.71
C GLN A 190 -3.18 16.64 22.75
N ALA A 191 -2.41 15.81 22.05
CA ALA A 191 -2.95 14.79 21.15
C ALA A 191 -3.89 13.83 21.90
N ILE A 192 -3.51 13.40 23.11
CA ILE A 192 -4.35 12.54 23.95
C ILE A 192 -5.64 13.24 24.38
N ALA A 193 -5.56 14.52 24.81
CA ALA A 193 -6.74 15.31 25.15
C ALA A 193 -7.70 15.48 23.95
N ASN A 194 -7.14 15.56 22.74
CA ASN A 194 -7.89 15.70 21.49
C ASN A 194 -8.26 14.35 20.84
N ALA A 195 -7.87 13.20 21.40
CA ALA A 195 -8.03 11.90 20.78
C ALA A 195 -9.47 11.59 20.31
N PRO A 196 -10.54 11.90 21.09
CA PRO A 196 -11.91 11.70 20.61
C PRO A 196 -12.27 12.55 19.38
N ALA A 197 -11.78 13.78 19.32
CA ALA A 197 -12.02 14.68 18.20
C ALA A 197 -11.24 14.26 16.95
N ILE A 198 -10.00 13.80 17.13
CA ILE A 198 -9.15 13.26 16.06
C ILE A 198 -9.75 11.96 15.51
N ALA A 199 -10.18 11.03 16.38
CA ALA A 199 -10.81 9.77 15.99
C ALA A 199 -12.12 9.98 15.22
N ALA A 200 -12.83 11.09 15.46
CA ALA A 200 -14.08 11.42 14.77
C ALA A 200 -13.86 12.02 13.36
N VAL A 201 -12.62 12.29 12.95
CA VAL A 201 -12.33 12.83 11.62
C VAL A 201 -12.54 11.77 10.55
N ALA A 202 -13.47 12.03 9.64
CA ALA A 202 -13.73 11.16 8.49
C ALA A 202 -12.44 10.98 7.66
N GLY A 203 -12.11 9.73 7.36
CA GLY A 203 -10.91 9.37 6.60
C GLY A 203 -9.70 8.99 7.45
N ILE A 204 -9.74 9.17 8.78
CA ILE A 204 -8.81 8.56 9.73
C ILE A 204 -9.37 7.20 10.17
N ASP A 205 -8.59 6.14 10.02
CA ASP A 205 -9.03 4.77 10.32
C ASP A 205 -8.59 4.27 11.69
N ALA A 206 -7.45 4.73 12.18
CA ALA A 206 -6.91 4.30 13.46
C ALA A 206 -6.04 5.37 14.13
N LEU A 207 -5.99 5.29 15.47
CA LEU A 207 -5.05 6.03 16.29
C LEU A 207 -3.94 5.08 16.75
N LEU A 208 -2.69 5.52 16.62
CA LEU A 208 -1.53 4.84 17.16
C LEU A 208 -0.94 5.68 18.30
N ILE A 209 -0.47 5.06 19.38
CA ILE A 209 0.18 5.79 20.48
C ILE A 209 1.69 5.66 20.32
N GLY A 210 2.37 6.80 20.10
CA GLY A 210 3.84 6.85 20.02
C GLY A 210 4.43 6.94 21.43
N THR A 211 4.65 5.80 22.06
CA THR A 211 5.02 5.74 23.49
C THR A 211 6.39 6.32 23.82
N SER A 212 7.29 6.42 22.85
CA SER A 212 8.64 6.94 23.08
C SER A 212 8.66 8.45 23.29
N ASP A 213 7.74 9.16 22.64
CA ASP A 213 7.67 10.62 22.64
C ASP A 213 6.60 11.14 23.63
N LEU A 214 5.63 10.29 23.98
CA LEU A 214 4.60 10.60 24.97
C LEU A 214 5.19 10.75 26.38
N SER A 215 5.32 12.00 26.83
CA SER A 215 5.79 12.38 28.16
C SER A 215 5.00 13.54 28.76
#